data_AF-A0A928T005-F1
#
_entry.id   AF-A0A928T005-F1
#
_cell.length_a   1.000
_cell.length_b   1.000
_cell.length_c   1.000
_cell.angle_alpha   90.00
_cell.angle_beta   90.00
_cell.angle_gamma   90.00
#
_symmetry.space_group_name_H-M   'P 1'
#
loop_
_entity.id
_entity.type
_entity.pdbx_description
1 polymer ?
#
loop_
_entity_poly.entity_id
_entity_poly.type
_entity_poly.pdbx_seq_one_letter_code
_entity_poly.pdbx_strand_id
1 'polypeptide(L)' 'MKRGEIWWANLGAHRAREQTGRRPVIVWQSNALTSVLQSVLVIPLTT' A
#
# COMPACT_ATOMS: atom_id res chain seq x y z
N MET A 1 -1.82 11.34 0.40
CA MET A 1 -1.70 10.28 -0.63
C MET A 1 -2.89 10.35 -1.56
N LYS A 2 -2.66 10.18 -2.86
CA LYS A 2 -3.71 10.14 -3.89
C LYS A 2 -3.73 8.76 -4.57
N ARG A 3 -4.90 8.34 -5.05
CA ARG A 3 -5.04 7.12 -5.85
C ARG A 3 -4.08 7.16 -7.04
N GLY A 4 -3.38 6.06 -7.26
CA GLY A 4 -2.42 5.91 -8.37
C GLY A 4 -0.99 6.34 -8.03
N GLU A 5 -0.75 7.00 -6.90
CA GLU A 5 0.62 7.25 -6.44
C GLU A 5 1.30 5.94 -6.02
N ILE A 6 2.60 5.84 -6.32
CA ILE A 6 3.45 4.72 -5.90
C ILE A 6 4.30 5.16 -4.71
N TRP A 7 4.28 4.37 -3.65
CA TRP A 7 5.01 4.62 -2.42
C TRP A 7 5.82 3.39 -2.00
N TRP A 8 6.98 3.60 -1.39
CA TRP A 8 7.70 2.52 -0.71
C TRP A 8 7.07 2.27 0.66
N ALA A 9 6.58 1.05 0.90
CA ALA A 9 6.00 0.65 2.18
C ALA A 9 6.72 -0.58 2.75
N ASN A 10 6.78 -0.68 4.07
CA ASN A 10 7.20 -1.90 4.76
C ASN A 10 5.97 -2.72 5.14
N LEU A 11 5.82 -3.91 4.55
CA LEU A 11 4.68 -4.81 4.78
C LEU A 11 4.91 -5.78 5.97
N GLY A 12 5.96 -5.55 6.74
CA GLY A 12 6.28 -6.33 7.92
C GLY A 12 7.05 -7.62 7.64
N ALA A 13 7.19 -8.43 8.69
CA ALA A 13 7.91 -9.70 8.66
C ALA A 13 7.19 -10.77 7.84
N HIS A 14 7.94 -11.81 7.44
CA HIS A 14 7.42 -12.90 6.64
C HIS A 14 6.20 -13.58 7.29
N ARG A 15 5.14 -13.75 6.51
CA ARG A 15 3.96 -14.56 6.82
C ARG A 15 3.69 -15.48 5.65
N ALA A 16 3.24 -16.69 5.93
CA ALA A 16 3.04 -17.70 4.89
C ALA A 16 2.08 -17.17 3.82
N ARG A 17 2.56 -17.11 2.57
CA ARG A 17 1.82 -16.68 1.36
C ARG A 17 1.39 -15.21 1.31
N GLU A 18 1.74 -14.38 2.29
CA GLU A 18 1.55 -12.92 2.20
C GLU A 18 2.74 -12.22 1.54
N GLN A 19 2.49 -11.11 0.83
CA GLN A 19 3.54 -10.22 0.36
C GLN A 19 4.14 -9.46 1.54
N THR A 20 5.48 -9.46 1.66
CA THR A 20 6.18 -8.95 2.87
C THR A 20 7.43 -8.14 2.50
N GLY A 21 8.07 -7.53 3.51
CA GLY A 21 9.27 -6.70 3.33
C GLY A 21 9.00 -5.29 2.80
N ARG A 22 10.07 -4.53 2.56
CA ARG A 22 10.00 -3.17 2.00
C ARG A 22 9.89 -3.25 0.47
N ARG A 23 8.77 -2.81 -0.09
CA ARG A 23 8.49 -2.87 -1.54
C ARG A 23 7.62 -1.71 -2.02
N PRO A 24 7.61 -1.40 -3.32
CA PRO A 24 6.68 -0.42 -3.86
C PRO A 24 5.24 -0.94 -3.79
N VAL A 25 4.33 -0.04 -3.44
CA VAL A 25 2.89 -0.26 -3.39
C VAL A 25 2.18 0.88 -4.13
N ILE A 26 1.07 0.57 -4.79
CA ILE A 26 0.19 1.58 -5.40
C ILE A 26 -0.97 1.89 -4.47
N VAL A 27 -1.27 3.18 -4.26
CA VAL A 27 -2.45 3.60 -3.50
C VAL A 27 -3.71 3.32 -4.31
N TRP A 28 -4.55 2.42 -3.82
CA TRP A 28 -5.79 2.01 -4.50
C TRP A 28 -7.04 2.66 -3.89
N GLN A 29 -6.98 3.18 -2.67
CA GLN A 29 -8.08 3.90 -2.02
C GLN A 29 -8.50 5.17 -2.79
N SER A 30 -9.77 5.55 -2.72
CA SER A 30 -10.26 6.80 -3.34
C SER A 30 -9.72 8.03 -2.60
N ASN A 31 -9.54 9.15 -3.32
CA ASN A 31 -9.04 10.39 -2.72
C ASN A 31 -9.96 10.92 -1.61
N ALA A 32 -11.28 10.75 -1.77
CA ALA A 32 -12.27 11.15 -0.77
C ALA A 32 -12.12 10.37 0.56
N LEU A 33 -11.79 9.08 0.50
CA LEU A 33 -11.54 8.29 1.71
C LEU A 33 -10.18 8.65 2.33
N THR A 34 -9.16 8.86 1.50
CA THR A 34 -7.82 9.25 1.99
C THR A 34 -7.80 10.64 2.63
N SER A 35 -8.77 11.52 2.37
CA SER A 35 -8.90 12.81 3.05
C SER A 35 -9.53 12.73 4.44
N VAL A 36 -10.19 11.61 4.79
CA VAL A 36 -10.91 11.47 6.07
C VAL A 36 -10.35 10.35 6.96
N LEU A 37 -9.68 9.35 6.37
CA LEU A 37 -9.07 8.24 7.09
C LEU A 37 -7.56 8.42 7.26
N GLN A 38 -7.03 7.91 8.36
CA GLN A 38 -5.58 7.85 8.63
C GLN A 38 -4.91 6.61 8.01
N SER A 39 -5.70 5.72 7.39
CA SER A 39 -5.22 4.51 6.72
C SER A 39 -5.58 4.54 5.23
N VAL A 40 -4.82 3.79 4.44
CA VAL A 40 -4.99 3.66 3.00
C VAL A 40 -4.95 2.19 2.57
N LEU A 41 -5.83 1.82 1.66
CA LEU A 41 -5.72 0.56 0.91
C LEU A 41 -4.65 0.68 -0.17
N VAL A 42 -3.73 -0.28 -0.19
CA VAL A 42 -2.63 -0.37 -1.17
C VAL A 42 -2.56 -1.75 -1.81
N ILE A 43 -1.97 -1.84 -3.01
CA ILE A 43 -1.66 -3.10 -3.69
C ILE A 43 -0.13 -3.22 -3.83
N PRO A 44 0.50 -4.30 -3.33
CA PRO A 44 1.93 -4.49 -3.45
C PRO A 44 2.36 -4.87 -4.87
N LEU A 45 3.47 -4.31 -5.34
CA LEU A 45 4.07 -4.66 -6.62
C LEU A 45 5.18 -5.72 -6.44
N THR A 46 5.29 -6.63 -7.39
CA THR A 46 6.32 -7.69 -7.45
C THR A 46 6.85 -7.80 -8.87
N THR A 47 8.05 -8.36 -9.03
CA THR A 47 8.58 -8.86 -10.31
C THR A 47 7.98 -10.19 -10.66
#